data_AF-A0A542PYC5-F1
#
_entry.id   AF-A0A542PYC5-F1
#
_cell.length_a   1.000
_cell.length_b   1.000
_cell.length_c   1.000
_cell.angle_alpha   90.00
_cell.angle_beta   90.00
_cell.angle_gamma   90.00
#
_symmetry.space_group_name_H-M   'P 1'
#
loop_
_entity.id
_entity.type
_entity.pdbx_description
1 polymer ?
#
loop_
_entity_poly.entity_id
_entity_poly.type
_entity_poly.pdbx_seq_one_letter_code
_entity_poly.pdbx_strand_id
1 'polypeptide(L)'
;MNDSVTPPLQALPDGEAELRLVVRLQWEDLAALGQEASRLAAQMQRPVSLDEAASHKLRTRSAGHARPADRSQVAAPSSVSSLTGRSPGEHARQAIEKINGAAAPGIGPTQTSA
;
A
#
# COMPACT_ATOMS: atom_id res chain seq x y z
N MET A 1 28.56 8.53 22.71
CA MET A 1 27.85 8.27 23.99
C MET A 1 26.35 8.39 23.69
N ASN A 2 25.68 7.29 23.31
CA ASN A 2 24.21 7.29 23.31
C ASN A 2 23.84 6.88 24.73
N ASP A 3 23.44 7.85 25.55
CA ASP A 3 22.91 7.59 26.87
C ASP A 3 21.59 6.85 26.67
N SER A 4 21.59 5.54 26.91
CA SER A 4 20.37 4.73 26.94
C SER A 4 19.59 5.13 28.18
N VAL A 5 18.93 6.29 28.12
CA VAL A 5 17.92 6.70 29.09
C VAL A 5 16.86 5.62 29.04
N THR A 6 16.82 4.80 30.08
CA THR A 6 15.72 3.84 30.25
C THR A 6 14.45 4.68 30.38
N PRO A 7 13.53 4.63 29.40
CA PRO A 7 12.33 5.43 29.45
C PRO A 7 11.51 5.00 30.69
N PRO A 8 11.01 5.95 31.50
CA PRO A 8 10.27 5.61 32.70
C PRO A 8 8.99 4.87 32.30
N LEU A 9 8.93 3.58 32.64
CA LEU A 9 7.74 2.76 32.53
C LEU A 9 6.92 2.94 33.80
N GLN A 10 5.74 3.54 33.71
CA GLN A 10 4.87 3.80 34.85
C GLN A 10 3.69 2.82 34.84
N ALA A 11 3.55 2.00 35.87
CA ALA A 11 2.33 1.21 36.03
C ALA A 11 1.14 2.12 36.42
N LEU A 12 0.00 1.90 35.77
CA LEU A 12 -1.29 2.52 36.06
C LEU A 12 -2.08 1.65 37.04
N PRO A 13 -2.98 2.24 37.85
CA PRO A 13 -3.77 1.51 38.85
C PRO A 13 -4.75 0.48 38.26
N ASP A 14 -5.04 0.59 36.97
CA ASP A 14 -5.84 -0.38 36.21
C ASP A 14 -5.08 -1.70 35.90
N GLY A 15 -3.76 -1.71 36.09
CA GLY A 15 -2.89 -2.82 35.68
C GLY A 15 -2.24 -2.59 34.30
N GLU A 16 -2.54 -1.48 33.65
CA GLU A 16 -1.84 -0.99 32.46
C GLU A 16 -0.47 -0.38 32.79
N ALA A 17 0.34 -0.08 31.78
CA ALA A 17 1.59 0.65 31.94
C ALA A 17 1.74 1.76 30.87
N GLU A 18 2.09 2.98 31.29
CA GLU A 18 2.40 4.12 30.44
C GLU A 18 3.91 4.17 30.15
N LEU A 19 4.26 4.40 28.88
CA LEU A 19 5.64 4.58 28.44
C LEU A 19 5.74 5.85 27.59
N ARG A 20 6.66 6.76 27.95
CA ARG A 20 6.95 7.97 27.17
C ARG A 20 8.27 7.82 26.44
N LEU A 21 8.23 7.93 25.11
CA LEU A 21 9.39 7.74 24.23
C LEU A 21 9.62 8.98 23.39
N VAL A 22 10.88 9.41 23.28
CA VAL A 22 11.31 10.37 22.26
C VAL A 22 12.03 9.60 21.17
N VAL A 23 11.45 9.56 19.97
CA VAL A 23 12.02 8.84 18.83
C VAL A 23 12.52 9.81 17.76
N ARG A 24 13.65 9.46 17.15
CA ARG A 24 14.19 10.15 15.98
C ARG A 24 13.78 9.35 14.75
N LEU A 25 12.94 9.94 13.92
CA LEU A 25 12.48 9.33 12.67
C LEU A 25 13.27 9.88 11.49
N GLN A 26 13.50 9.05 10.48
CA GLN A 26 14.00 9.53 9.19
C GLN A 26 12.89 10.25 8.43
N TRP A 27 13.27 11.06 7.43
CA TRP A 27 12.30 11.79 6.62
C TRP A 27 11.39 10.85 5.83
N GLU A 28 11.90 9.69 5.40
CA GLU A 28 11.09 8.67 4.72
C GLU A 28 9.98 8.09 5.63
N ASP A 29 10.29 7.83 6.90
CA ASP A 29 9.31 7.31 7.86
C ASP A 29 8.21 8.35 8.16
N LEU A 30 8.59 9.62 8.27
CA LEU A 30 7.65 10.71 8.48
C LEU A 30 6.76 10.94 7.26
N ALA A 31 7.31 10.80 6.05
CA ALA A 31 6.54 10.86 4.81
C ALA A 31 5.54 9.70 4.73
N ALA A 32 5.93 8.47 5.07
CA ALA A 32 5.03 7.32 5.13
C ALA A 32 3.89 7.53 6.14
N LEU A 33 4.17 8.17 7.27
CA LEU A 33 3.17 8.53 8.26
C LEU A 33 2.17 9.57 7.74
N GLY A 34 2.65 10.56 6.98
CA GLY A 34 1.80 11.55 6.29
C GLY A 34 0.89 10.92 5.22
N GLN A 35 1.38 9.91 4.50
CA GLN A 35 0.57 9.14 3.54
C GLN A 35 -0.52 8.35 4.27
N GLU A 36 -0.19 7.69 5.39
CA GLU A 36 -1.18 6.99 6.20
C GLU A 36 -2.24 7.95 6.77
N ALA A 37 -1.82 9.14 7.23
CA ALA A 37 -2.75 10.18 7.67
C ALA A 37 -3.70 10.62 6.56
N SER A 38 -3.19 10.81 5.34
CA SER A 38 -4.01 11.19 4.18
C SER A 38 -5.02 10.09 3.81
N ARG A 39 -4.59 8.82 3.88
CA ARG A 39 -5.45 7.65 3.67
C ARG A 39 -6.54 7.55 4.74
N LEU A 40 -6.17 7.71 6.01
CA LEU A 40 -7.10 7.65 7.13
C LEU A 40 -8.09 8.83 7.09
N ALA A 41 -7.64 10.03 6.69
CA ALA A 41 -8.51 11.19 6.46
C ALA A 41 -9.60 10.89 5.41
N ALA A 42 -9.20 10.29 4.29
CA ALA A 42 -10.11 9.90 3.23
C ALA A 42 -11.11 8.82 3.69
N GLN A 43 -10.64 7.85 4.49
CA GLN A 43 -11.49 6.78 5.01
C GLN A 43 -12.50 7.27 6.06
N MET A 44 -12.07 8.15 6.97
CA MET A 44 -12.93 8.70 8.02
C MET A 44 -13.74 9.93 7.57
N GLN A 45 -13.46 10.45 6.37
CA GLN A 45 -14.02 11.70 5.83
C GLN A 45 -13.88 12.89 6.80
N ARG A 46 -12.79 12.89 7.57
CA ARG A 46 -12.50 13.88 8.61
C ARG A 46 -10.99 14.19 8.59
N PRO A 47 -10.57 15.43 8.87
CA PRO A 47 -9.15 15.70 9.15
C PRO A 47 -8.64 14.83 10.31
N VAL A 48 -7.53 14.13 10.09
CA VAL A 48 -6.86 13.31 11.11
C VAL A 48 -5.47 13.87 11.39
N SER A 49 -5.06 13.76 12.66
CA SER A 49 -3.73 14.17 13.11
C SER A 49 -2.68 13.10 12.80
N LEU A 50 -1.42 13.52 12.84
CA LEU A 50 -0.27 12.62 12.65
C LEU A 50 -0.18 11.58 13.77
N ASP A 51 -0.58 11.93 14.99
CA ASP A 51 -0.64 11.03 16.14
C ASP A 51 -1.70 9.93 15.96
N GLU A 52 -2.88 10.28 15.43
CA GLU A 52 -3.92 9.30 15.08
C GLU A 52 -3.42 8.32 14.01
N ALA A 53 -2.74 8.81 12.97
CA ALA A 53 -2.13 7.97 11.95
C ALA A 53 -1.00 7.09 12.52
N ALA A 54 -0.22 7.59 13.47
CA ALA A 54 0.84 6.83 14.14
C ALA A 54 0.26 5.71 14.99
N SER A 55 -0.76 6.04 15.78
CA SER A 55 -1.53 5.07 16.57
C SER A 55 -2.14 3.98 15.69
N HIS A 56 -2.72 4.36 14.55
CA HIS A 56 -3.28 3.40 13.59
C HIS A 56 -2.20 2.50 13.00
N LYS A 57 -1.07 3.06 12.55
CA LYS A 57 0.06 2.32 11.97
C LYS A 57 0.73 1.38 12.99
N LEU A 58 0.86 1.80 14.25
CA LEU A 58 1.41 0.97 15.33
C LEU A 58 0.46 -0.18 15.67
N ARG A 59 -0.84 0.12 15.83
CA ARG A 59 -1.85 -0.90 16.15
C ARG A 59 -1.98 -1.94 15.03
N THR A 60 -1.91 -1.52 13.77
CA THR A 60 -1.98 -2.44 12.61
C THR A 60 -0.68 -3.22 12.40
N ARG A 61 0.50 -2.65 12.71
CA ARG A 61 1.79 -3.36 12.66
C ARG A 61 1.98 -4.35 13.83
N SER A 62 1.43 -4.06 15.00
CA SER A 62 1.58 -4.91 16.21
C SER A 62 0.88 -6.27 16.13
N ALA A 63 0.09 -6.56 15.08
CA ALA A 63 -0.51 -7.87 14.86
C ALA A 63 0.52 -9.00 14.60
N GLY A 64 1.82 -8.71 14.53
CA GLY A 64 2.89 -9.68 14.25
C GLY A 64 3.81 -10.09 15.43
N HIS A 65 3.68 -9.51 16.63
CA HIS A 65 4.70 -9.73 17.69
C HIS A 65 4.61 -11.07 18.45
N ALA A 66 3.77 -12.02 18.02
CA ALA A 66 3.67 -13.36 18.62
C ALA A 66 4.07 -14.51 17.68
N ARG A 67 4.81 -14.24 16.59
CA ARG A 67 5.39 -15.32 15.77
C ARG A 67 6.73 -14.89 15.17
N PRO A 68 7.83 -15.63 15.38
CA PRO A 68 9.01 -15.50 14.54
C PRO A 68 8.66 -16.12 13.18
N ALA A 69 8.06 -15.32 12.31
CA ALA A 69 7.86 -15.65 10.92
C ALA A 69 8.61 -14.60 10.10
N ASP A 70 9.72 -15.06 9.54
CA ASP A 70 10.28 -14.74 8.23
C ASP A 70 10.08 -13.32 7.68
N ARG A 71 11.20 -12.70 7.27
CA ARG A 71 11.24 -11.49 6.45
C ARG A 71 10.42 -11.68 5.17
N SER A 72 9.13 -11.37 5.21
CA SER A 72 8.32 -11.13 4.02
C SER A 72 7.00 -10.45 4.40
N GLN A 73 7.07 -9.20 4.83
CA GLN A 73 5.98 -8.24 4.58
C GLN A 73 6.60 -6.94 4.10
N VAL A 74 7.12 -7.01 2.87
CA VAL A 74 7.01 -5.88 1.94
C VAL A 74 5.54 -5.51 1.93
N ALA A 75 5.21 -4.29 2.36
CA ALA A 75 3.96 -3.68 2.01
C ALA A 75 3.92 -3.66 0.48
N ALA A 76 3.24 -4.64 -0.09
CA ALA A 76 2.95 -4.63 -1.50
C ALA A 76 2.23 -3.31 -1.77
N PRO A 77 2.68 -2.46 -2.73
CA PRO A 77 1.70 -1.59 -3.36
C PRO A 77 0.59 -2.52 -3.83
N SER A 78 -0.66 -2.12 -3.63
CA SER A 78 -1.82 -2.83 -4.15
C SER A 78 -1.60 -3.03 -5.65
N SER A 79 -1.01 -4.17 -6.00
CA SER A 79 -0.91 -4.67 -7.36
C SER A 79 -2.36 -4.94 -7.72
N VAL A 80 -2.94 -3.96 -8.41
CA VAL A 80 -4.00 -4.19 -9.38
C VAL A 80 -3.74 -5.54 -10.03
N SER A 81 -4.69 -6.43 -9.81
CA SER A 81 -4.83 -7.78 -10.34
C SER A 81 -3.76 -8.19 -11.34
N SER A 82 -2.96 -9.18 -10.94
CA SER A 82 -2.61 -10.34 -11.79
C SER A 82 -3.12 -10.26 -13.23
N LEU A 83 -2.43 -9.49 -14.07
CA LEU A 83 -2.45 -9.65 -15.51
C LEU A 83 -1.06 -10.18 -15.88
N THR A 84 -0.97 -11.50 -15.78
CA THR A 84 0.00 -12.38 -16.42
C THR A 84 0.89 -11.68 -17.46
N GLY A 85 2.14 -11.41 -17.06
CA GLY A 85 3.32 -11.61 -17.91
C GLY A 85 3.42 -10.85 -19.22
N ARG A 86 2.85 -9.65 -19.37
CA ARG A 86 3.04 -8.83 -20.57
C ARG A 86 3.74 -7.52 -20.26
N SER A 87 4.85 -7.32 -20.95
CA SER A 87 5.64 -6.09 -20.83
C SER A 87 4.80 -4.88 -21.31
N PRO A 88 5.05 -3.66 -20.78
CA PRO A 88 4.29 -2.46 -21.17
C PRO A 88 4.27 -2.20 -22.69
N GLY A 89 5.30 -2.63 -23.42
CA GLY A 89 5.35 -2.55 -24.89
C GLY A 89 4.37 -3.48 -25.61
N GLU A 90 4.06 -4.65 -25.04
CA GLU A 90 3.06 -5.57 -25.59
C GLU A 90 1.62 -5.11 -25.35
N HIS A 91 1.40 -4.38 -24.25
CA HIS A 91 0.12 -3.71 -24.00
C HIS A 91 -0.15 -2.61 -25.02
N ALA A 92 0.87 -1.78 -25.32
CA ALA A 92 0.76 -0.76 -26.35
C ALA A 92 0.45 -1.40 -27.72
N ARG A 93 1.12 -2.50 -28.06
CA ARG A 93 0.85 -3.24 -29.32
C ARG A 93 -0.56 -3.81 -29.39
N GLN A 94 -1.05 -4.45 -28.32
CA GLN A 94 -2.43 -4.96 -28.28
C GLN A 94 -3.48 -3.85 -28.30
N ALA A 95 -3.22 -2.71 -27.67
CA ALA A 95 -4.13 -1.56 -27.74
C ALA A 95 -4.24 -1.05 -29.18
N ILE A 96 -3.11 -0.88 -29.87
CA ILE A 96 -3.06 -0.43 -31.27
C ILE A 96 -3.72 -1.46 -32.20
N GLU A 97 -3.47 -2.76 -31.98
CA GLU A 97 -4.06 -3.84 -32.78
C GLU A 97 -5.57 -4.00 -32.53
N LYS A 98 -6.06 -3.73 -31.32
CA LYS A 98 -7.51 -3.75 -31.02
C LYS A 98 -8.24 -2.56 -31.64
N ILE A 99 -7.57 -1.41 -31.77
CA ILE A 99 -8.10 -0.22 -32.45
C ILE A 99 -8.13 -0.44 -33.97
N ASN A 100 -7.12 -1.13 -34.53
CA ASN A 100 -7.09 -1.48 -35.96
C ASN A 100 -7.95 -2.70 -36.31
N GLY A 101 -8.05 -3.71 -35.45
CA GLY A 101 -8.80 -4.95 -35.66
C GLY A 101 -10.31 -4.84 -35.42
N ALA A 102 -10.77 -3.75 -34.80
CA ALA A 102 -12.19 -3.38 -34.82
C ALA A 102 -12.61 -2.81 -36.20
N ALA A 103 -11.65 -2.52 -37.07
CA ALA A 103 -11.88 -2.14 -38.46
C ALA A 103 -11.56 -3.33 -39.39
N ALA A 104 -12.56 -4.18 -39.60
CA ALA A 104 -12.65 -5.31 -40.53
C ALA A 104 -12.28 -6.70 -39.96
N PRO A 105 -13.24 -7.62 -40.08
CA PRO A 105 -13.13 -8.63 -41.13
C PRO A 105 -14.07 -8.31 -42.29
N GLY A 106 -13.51 -8.04 -43.48
CA GLY A 106 -14.11 -8.50 -44.73
C GLY A 106 -14.04 -10.04 -44.79
N ILE A 107 -14.50 -10.78 -45.80
CA ILE A 107 -14.42 -10.55 -47.26
C ILE A 107 -15.37 -11.58 -47.91
N GLY A 108 -16.31 -11.20 -48.80
CA GLY A 108 -16.27 -11.47 -50.27
C GLY A 108 -16.80 -12.86 -50.66
N PRO A 109 -16.76 -13.32 -51.94
CA PRO A 109 -17.00 -12.68 -53.24
C PRO A 109 -18.06 -13.45 -54.10
N THR A 110 -18.29 -12.94 -55.31
CA THR A 110 -19.17 -13.35 -56.44
C THR A 110 -19.13 -14.81 -56.95
N GLN A 111 -20.28 -15.35 -57.43
CA GLN A 111 -20.46 -16.37 -58.52
C GLN A 111 -21.98 -16.50 -58.86
N THR A 112 -22.54 -15.99 -59.97
CA THR A 112 -22.67 -16.47 -61.37
C THR A 112 -23.67 -17.62 -61.66
N SER A 113 -24.65 -17.31 -62.53
CA SER A 113 -25.41 -18.12 -63.52
C SER A 113 -26.36 -19.25 -63.11
N ALA A 114 -27.66 -19.11 -63.45
CA ALA A 114 -28.34 -19.80 -64.57
C ALA A 114 -29.71 -19.15 -64.83
#